data_AF-A0A9C7PIP4-F1
#
_entry.id   AF-A0A9C7PIP4-F1
#
_cell.length_a   1.000
_cell.length_b   1.000
_cell.length_c   1.000
_cell.angle_alpha   90.00
_cell.angle_beta   90.00
_cell.angle_gamma   90.00
#
_symmetry.space_group_name_H-M   'P 1'
#
loop_
_entity.id
_entity.type
_entity.pdbx_description
1 polymer ?
#
loop_
_entity_poly.entity_id
_entity_poly.type
_entity_poly.pdbx_seq_one_letter_code
_entity_poly.pdbx_strand_id
1 'polypeptide(L)' 'MLEIHRLRALAENTLGDDFDIRGFHDRVVGMGSITLPMLEVSVEAWIAEQQAGGLIHVG' A
#
# COMPACT_ATOMS: atom_id res chain seq x y z
N MET A 1 15.67 4.05 2.57
CA MET A 1 14.72 4.50 3.61
C MET A 1 13.73 5.54 3.09
N LEU A 2 14.16 6.63 2.43
CA LEU A 2 13.27 7.71 1.98
C LEU A 2 12.08 7.25 1.12
N GLU A 3 12.29 6.33 0.17
CA GLU A 3 11.21 5.90 -0.74
C GLU A 3 10.10 5.12 -0.03
N ILE A 4 10.46 4.22 0.89
CA ILE A 4 9.46 3.45 1.64
C ILE A 4 8.61 4.39 2.52
N HIS A 5 9.22 5.44 3.08
CA HIS A 5 8.46 6.47 3.81
C HIS A 5 7.53 7.28 2.90
N ARG A 6 7.98 7.63 1.68
CA ARG A 6 7.16 8.32 0.67
C ARG A 6 5.94 7.47 0.30
N LEU A 7 6.15 6.19 0.02
CA LEU A 7 5.10 5.24 -0.33
C LEU A 7 4.12 4.99 0.83
N ARG A 8 4.63 4.94 2.07
CA ARG A 8 3.78 4.86 3.28
C ARG A 8 2.90 6.10 3.41
N ALA A 9 3.47 7.29 3.27
CA ALA A 9 2.71 8.54 3.34
C ALA A 9 1.67 8.63 2.22
N LEU A 10 1.99 8.14 1.01
CA LEU A 10 1.01 8.03 -0.09
C LEU A 10 -0.16 7.14 0.30
N ALA A 11 0.11 5.96 0.85
CA ALA A 11 -0.93 5.02 1.29
C ALA A 11 -1.78 5.59 2.43
N GLU A 12 -1.15 6.18 3.46
CA GLU A 12 -1.85 6.83 4.58
C GLU A 12 -2.79 7.95 4.10
N ASN A 13 -2.31 8.82 3.20
CA ASN A 13 -3.13 9.91 2.66
C ASN A 13 -4.26 9.42 1.75
N THR A 14 -4.05 8.32 1.02
CA THR A 14 -5.03 7.83 0.05
C THR A 14 -6.12 6.96 0.69
N LEU A 15 -5.74 6.15 1.69
CA LEU A 15 -6.64 5.20 2.35
C LEU A 15 -7.27 5.76 3.64
N GLY A 16 -6.67 6.77 4.27
CA GLY A 16 -7.22 7.39 5.48
C GLY A 16 -7.45 6.37 6.59
N ASP A 17 -8.68 6.31 7.11
CA ASP A 17 -9.08 5.40 8.20
C ASP A 17 -9.03 3.92 7.78
N ASP A 18 -9.08 3.62 6.47
CA ASP A 18 -8.96 2.26 5.93
C ASP A 18 -7.50 1.81 5.74
N PHE A 19 -6.52 2.65 6.10
CA PHE A 19 -5.11 2.31 6.00
C PHE A 19 -4.71 1.21 7.00
N ASP A 20 -4.34 0.04 6.49
CA ASP A 20 -3.74 -1.03 7.30
C ASP A 20 -2.21 -1.05 7.18
N ILE A 21 -1.53 -0.65 8.27
CA ILE A 21 -0.07 -0.68 8.38
C ILE A 21 0.51 -2.11 8.30
N ARG A 22 -0.25 -3.14 8.71
CA ARG A 22 0.20 -4.53 8.59
C ARG A 22 0.19 -4.96 7.13
N GLY A 23 -0.93 -4.76 6.43
CA GLY A 23 -1.04 -5.00 5.00
C GLY A 23 0.03 -4.25 4.18
N PHE A 24 0.33 -2.99 4.52
CA PHE A 24 1.41 -2.25 3.89
C PHE A 24 2.78 -2.94 4.08
N HIS A 25 3.13 -3.32 5.32
CA HIS A 25 4.39 -4.00 5.58
C HIS A 25 4.47 -5.36 4.89
N ASP A 26 3.39 -6.13 4.90
CA ASP A 26 3.32 -7.43 4.22
C ASP A 26 3.55 -7.27 2.71
N ARG A 27 2.98 -6.22 2.10
CA ARG A 27 3.20 -5.90 0.69
C ARG A 27 4.66 -5.55 0.39
N VAL A 28 5.29 -4.74 1.25
CA VAL A 28 6.69 -4.30 1.08
C VAL A 28 7.68 -5.44 1.31
N VAL A 29 7.47 -6.26 2.34
CA VAL A 29 8.39 -7.37 2.70
C VAL A 29 8.17 -8.59 1.81
N GLY A 30 6.92 -8.90 1.45
CA GLY A 30 6.55 -10.12 0.74
C GLY A 30 7.15 -10.25 -0.67
N MET A 31 7.60 -9.15 -1.28
CA MET A 31 8.22 -9.16 -2.60
C MET A 31 9.73 -9.44 -2.59
N GLY A 32 10.37 -9.49 -1.41
CA GLY A 32 11.80 -9.72 -1.31
C GLY A 32 12.63 -8.58 -1.93
N SER A 33 13.73 -8.93 -2.61
CA SER A 33 14.64 -7.93 -3.20
C SER A 33 14.17 -7.51 -4.58
N ILE A 34 13.45 -6.39 -4.64
CA ILE A 34 13.02 -5.75 -5.88
C ILE A 34 13.60 -4.34 -6.01
N THR A 35 13.52 -3.79 -7.22
CA THR A 35 13.92 -2.40 -7.48
C THR A 35 12.89 -1.43 -6.89
N LEU A 36 13.33 -0.21 -6.56
CA LEU A 36 12.44 0.82 -6.03
C LEU A 36 11.25 1.14 -6.97
N PRO A 37 11.42 1.25 -8.31
CA PRO A 37 10.29 1.48 -9.21
C PRO A 37 9.26 0.34 -9.20
N MET A 38 9.69 -0.92 -9.04
CA MET A 38 8.75 -2.04 -8.91
C MET A 38 8.01 -2.00 -7.57
N LEU A 39 8.66 -1.50 -6.51
CA LEU A 39 8.03 -1.36 -5.20
C LEU A 39 6.92 -0.31 -5.25
N GLU A 40 7.17 0.81 -5.92
CA GLU A 40 6.19 1.87 -6.13
C GLU A 40 4.94 1.36 -6.86
N VAL A 41 5.10 0.76 -8.04
CA VAL A 41 3.98 0.17 -8.81
C VAL A 41 3.18 -0.84 -7.99
N SER A 42 3.89 -1.66 -7.20
CA SER A 42 3.27 -2.65 -6.33
C SER A 42 2.41 -2.03 -5.23
N VAL A 43 2.91 -0.96 -4.59
CA VAL A 43 2.20 -0.26 -3.52
C VAL A 43 1.01 0.49 -4.09
N GLU A 44 1.15 1.14 -5.24
CA GLU A 44 0.04 1.81 -5.94
C GLU A 44 -1.08 0.82 -6.30
N ALA A 45 -0.72 -0.38 -6.80
CA ALA A 45 -1.68 -1.44 -7.08
C ALA A 45 -2.41 -1.88 -5.81
N TRP A 46 -1.67 -2.09 -4.71
CA TRP A 46 -2.26 -2.48 -3.42
C TRP A 46 -3.20 -1.40 -2.85
N ILE A 47 -2.86 -0.11 -2.98
CA ILE A 47 -3.75 0.99 -2.58
C ILE A 47 -5.06 0.92 -3.38
N ALA A 48 -4.98 0.72 -4.70
CA ALA A 48 -6.17 0.61 -5.55
C ALA A 48 -7.04 -0.60 -5.17
N GLU A 49 -6.43 -1.74 -4.83
CA GLU A 49 -7.12 -2.94 -4.32
C GLU A 49 -7.85 -2.66 -3.01
N GLN A 50 -7.20 -1.96 -2.06
CA GLN A 50 -7.81 -1.59 -0.77
C GLN A 50 -9.01 -0.65 -0.95
N GLN A 51 -8.92 0.32 -1.86
CA GLN A 51 -10.03 1.21 -2.19
C GLN A 51 -11.21 0.47 -2.82
N ALA A 52 -10.94 -0.53 -3.67
CA ALA A 52 -11.97 -1.38 -4.25
C ALA A 52 -12.59 -2.34 -3.22
N GLY A 53 -11.79 -2.86 -2.30
CA GLY A 53 -12.21 -3.76 -1.21
C GLY A 53 -13.05 -3.07 -0.13
N GLY A 54 -12.77 -1.80 0.18
CA GLY A 54 -13.56 -0.99 1.12
C GLY A 54 -15.00 -0.73 0.65
N LEU A 55 -15.23 -0.70 -0.67
CA LEU A 55 -16.56 -0.52 -1.25
C LEU A 55 -17.50 -1.73 -1.07
N ILE A 56 -16.96 -2.90 -0.69
CA ILE A 56 -17.72 -4.16 -0.61
C ILE A 56 -18.26 -4.44 0.82
N HIS A 57 -17.97 -3.58 1.80
CA HIS A 57 -18.44 -3.75 3.19
C HIS A 57 -19.69 -2.91 3.54
N VAL A 58 -20.58 -2.66 2.57
CA VAL A 58 -21.95 -2.21 2.89
C VAL A 58 -22.83 -3.45 3.06
N GLY A 59 -22.89 -3.97 4.28
CA GLY A 59 -23.77 -5.06 4.71
C GLY A 59 -24.18 -4.89 6.16
#